data_AF-A0A367LVX7-F1
#
_entry.id   AF-A0A367LVX7-F1
#
_cell.length_a   1.000
_cell.length_b   1.000
_cell.length_c   1.000
_cell.angle_alpha   90.00
_cell.angle_beta   90.00
_cell.angle_gamma   90.00
#
_symmetry.space_group_name_H-M   'P 1'
#
loop_
_entity.id
_entity.type
_entity.pdbx_description
1 polymer ?
#
loop_
_entity_poly.entity_id
_entity_poly.type
_entity_poly.pdbx_seq_one_letter_code
_entity_poly.pdbx_strand_id
1 'polypeptide(L)' 'RALEQGVQDIAGLKMRTRAGMGDCQGRMCIGYCSDRLRRATGRHDVGWLRPRFPIDPIPFSAFQNLGTEA' A
#
# COMPACT_ATOMS: atom_id res chain seq x y z
N ARG A 1 4.21 8.81 -15.68
CA ARG A 1 5.27 7.80 -15.86
C ARG A 1 4.84 6.37 -15.55
N ALA A 2 4.54 5.95 -14.31
CA ALA A 2 4.24 4.53 -14.04
C ALA A 2 3.05 3.94 -14.84
N LEU A 3 2.02 4.74 -15.09
CA LEU A 3 0.87 4.34 -15.92
C LEU A 3 1.24 4.24 -17.41
N GLU A 4 2.05 5.16 -17.93
CA GLU A 4 2.59 5.10 -19.31
C GLU A 4 3.49 3.87 -19.51
N GLN A 5 4.12 3.38 -18.44
CA GLN A 5 4.97 2.18 -18.47
C GLN A 5 4.17 0.87 -18.47
N GLY A 6 2.84 0.91 -18.55
CA GLY A 6 2.00 -0.27 -18.70
C GLY A 6 1.66 -1.01 -17.41
N VAL A 7 1.75 -0.35 -16.24
CA VAL A 7 1.28 -0.93 -14.98
C VAL A 7 -0.24 -1.13 -15.04
N GLN A 8 -0.70 -2.35 -14.76
CA GLN A 8 -2.12 -2.70 -14.83
C GLN A 8 -2.78 -2.97 -13.47
N ASP A 9 -1.97 -3.09 -12.42
CA ASP A 9 -2.41 -3.51 -11.10
C ASP A 9 -1.93 -2.55 -9.99
N ILE A 10 -2.68 -2.50 -8.90
CA ILE A 10 -2.34 -1.64 -7.76
C ILE A 10 -1.03 -2.08 -7.07
N ALA A 11 -0.71 -3.37 -7.10
CA ALA A 11 0.53 -3.90 -6.54
C ALA A 11 1.75 -3.49 -7.36
N GLY A 12 1.70 -3.62 -8.69
CA GLY A 12 2.72 -3.08 -9.59
C GLY A 12 2.90 -1.56 -9.44
N LEU A 13 1.80 -0.81 -9.26
CA LEU A 13 1.88 0.63 -9.03
C LEU A 13 2.58 0.95 -7.72
N LYS A 14 2.23 0.25 -6.63
CA LYS A 14 2.90 0.36 -5.32
C LYS A 14 4.39 0.10 -5.45
N MET A 15 4.80 -0.97 -6.12
CA MET A 15 6.22 -1.31 -6.26
C MET A 15 7.02 -0.28 -7.06
N ARG A 16 6.43 0.32 -8.09
CA ARG A 16 7.13 1.31 -8.93
C ARG A 16 7.15 2.72 -8.36
N THR A 17 6.13 3.11 -7.62
CA THR A 17 5.94 4.51 -7.17
C THR A 17 6.05 4.69 -5.66
N ARG A 18 6.08 3.59 -4.90
CA ARG A 18 5.98 3.56 -3.44
C ARG A 18 4.67 4.16 -2.89
N ALA A 19 3.66 4.36 -3.74
CA ALA A 19 2.33 4.76 -3.31
C ALA A 19 1.77 3.73 -2.31
N GLY A 20 1.30 4.21 -1.16
CA GLY A 20 0.79 3.37 -0.08
C GLY A 20 1.85 2.74 0.83
N MET A 21 3.11 3.18 0.75
CA MET A 21 4.22 2.71 1.63
C MET A 21 4.64 3.72 2.70
N GLY A 22 3.92 4.84 2.86
CA GLY A 22 4.17 5.79 3.95
C GLY A 22 3.47 5.38 5.26
N ASP A 23 3.59 6.18 6.30
CA ASP A 23 3.04 5.90 7.64
C ASP A 23 1.52 5.69 7.66
N CYS A 24 0.81 6.35 6.74
CA CYS A 24 -0.62 6.15 6.57
C CYS A 24 -0.99 4.78 5.96
N GLN A 25 0.00 3.98 5.51
CA GLN A 25 -0.15 2.69 4.84
C GLN A 25 -1.17 2.71 3.69
N GLY A 26 -1.25 3.84 2.99
CA GLY A 26 -2.12 4.01 1.84
C GLY A 26 -3.57 4.38 2.14
N ARG A 27 -3.94 4.64 3.40
CA ARG A 27 -5.28 5.15 3.77
C ARG A 27 -5.70 6.39 2.97
N MET A 28 -4.74 7.27 2.67
CA MET A 28 -5.03 8.52 1.95
C MET A 28 -4.99 8.38 0.43
N CYS A 29 -4.06 7.58 -0.11
CA CYS A 29 -3.75 7.60 -1.54
C CYS A 29 -4.30 6.42 -2.33
N ILE A 30 -4.60 5.27 -1.71
CA ILE A 30 -4.99 4.04 -2.43
C ILE A 30 -6.28 4.22 -3.23
N GLY A 31 -7.28 4.92 -2.68
CA GLY A 31 -8.54 5.19 -3.39
C GLY A 31 -8.31 5.98 -4.68
N TYR A 32 -7.53 7.07 -4.58
CA TYR A 32 -7.16 7.89 -5.74
C TYR A 32 -6.32 7.11 -6.75
N CYS A 33 -5.31 6.36 -6.30
CA CYS A 33 -4.48 5.52 -7.15
C CYS A 33 -5.30 4.47 -7.91
N SER A 34 -6.29 3.86 -7.24
CA SER A 34 -7.18 2.87 -7.85
C SER A 34 -8.07 3.51 -8.91
N ASP A 35 -8.67 4.68 -8.66
CA ASP A 35 -9.47 5.40 -9.66
C ASP A 35 -8.64 5.76 -10.91
N ARG A 36 -7.43 6.30 -10.69
CA ARG A 36 -6.45 6.60 -11.74
C ARG A 36 -6.11 5.36 -12.59
N LEU A 37 -5.91 4.21 -11.94
CA LEU A 37 -5.59 2.93 -12.59
C LEU A 37 -6.77 2.42 -13.43
N ARG A 38 -8.00 2.50 -12.91
CA ARG A 38 -9.21 2.09 -13.64
C ARG A 38 -9.41 2.93 -14.90
N ARG A 39 -9.25 4.26 -14.79
CA ARG A 39 -9.34 5.16 -15.95
C ARG A 39 -8.26 4.90 -16.99
N ALA A 40 -7.03 4.59 -16.55
CA ALA A 40 -5.91 4.36 -17.46
C ALA A 40 -5.98 2.99 -18.17
N THR A 41 -6.48 1.96 -17.50
CA THR A 41 -6.53 0.59 -18.03
C THR A 41 -7.87 0.22 -18.65
N GLY A 42 -8.94 0.97 -18.36
CA GLY A 42 -10.32 0.62 -18.74
C GLY A 42 -10.89 -0.57 -17.97
N ARG A 43 -10.19 -1.08 -16.96
CA ARG A 43 -10.61 -2.22 -16.14
C ARG A 43 -11.20 -1.74 -14.83
N HIS A 44 -12.29 -2.35 -14.38
CA HIS A 44 -12.85 -2.07 -13.05
C HIS A 44 -12.09 -2.79 -11.94
N ASP A 45 -11.54 -3.98 -12.24
CA ASP A 45 -10.74 -4.77 -11.31
C ASP A 45 -9.25 -4.51 -11.50
N VAL A 46 -8.69 -3.70 -10.60
CA VAL A 46 -7.27 -3.32 -10.53
C VAL A 46 -6.59 -3.90 -9.27
N GLY A 47 -7.30 -4.78 -8.55
CA GLY A 47 -6.87 -5.37 -7.28
C GLY A 47 -6.96 -4.42 -6.08
N TRP A 48 -6.68 -4.98 -4.90
CA TRP A 48 -6.65 -4.27 -3.62
C TRP A 48 -5.36 -4.56 -2.87
N LEU A 49 -4.83 -3.56 -2.16
CA LEU A 49 -3.66 -3.72 -1.30
C LEU A 49 -4.08 -4.30 0.05
N ARG A 50 -3.60 -5.51 0.35
CA ARG A 50 -3.88 -6.17 1.62
C ARG A 50 -3.13 -5.48 2.77
N PRO A 51 -3.84 -5.00 3.82
CA PRO A 51 -3.20 -4.53 5.03
C PRO A 51 -2.33 -5.62 5.64
N ARG A 52 -1.17 -5.23 6.18
CA ARG A 52 -0.26 -6.10 6.91
C ARG A 52 -0.06 -5.53 8.30
N PHE A 53 0.10 -6.40 9.29
CA PHE A 53 0.43 -5.95 10.63
C PHE A 53 1.85 -5.36 10.66
N PRO A 54 2.07 -4.30 11.46
CA PRO A 54 1.10 -3.58 12.29
C PRO A 54 0.26 -2.56 11.47
N ILE A 55 -1.03 -2.40 11.81
CA ILE A 55 -1.95 -1.50 11.07
C ILE A 55 -1.55 -0.03 11.24
N ASP A 56 -1.12 0.33 12.45
CA ASP A 56 -0.55 1.64 12.77
C ASP A 56 0.93 1.47 13.13
N PRO A 57 1.79 2.45 12.81
CA PRO A 57 3.18 2.40 13.21
C PRO A 57 3.30 2.33 14.73
N ILE A 58 3.98 1.30 15.23
CA ILE A 58 4.28 1.10 16.64
C ILE A 58 5.79 1.17 16.85
N PRO A 59 6.28 1.88 17.88
CA PRO A 59 7.70 1.98 18.15
C PRO A 59 8.24 0.63 18.64
N PHE A 60 9.51 0.34 18.33
CA PHE A 60 10.17 -0.90 18.80
C PHE A 60 10.20 -1.02 20.33
N SER A 61 10.21 0.10 21.05
CA SER A 61 10.12 0.12 22.52
C SER A 61 8.86 -0.56 23.07
N ALA A 62 7.76 -0.59 22.30
CA ALA A 62 6.54 -1.28 22.67
C ALA A 62 6.74 -2.79 22.88
N PHE A 63 7.81 -3.37 22.31
CA PHE A 63 8.12 -4.79 22.41
C PHE A 63 9.14 -5.16 23.51
N GLN A 64 9.65 -4.19 24.27
CA GLN A 64 10.76 -4.43 25.21
C GLN A 64 10.45 -5.46 26.30
N ASN A 65 9.20 -5.54 26.75
CA ASN A 65 8.81 -6.43 27.86
C ASN A 65 8.29 -7.80 27.40
N LEU A 66 8.16 -8.03 26.09
CA LEU A 66 7.61 -9.30 25.56
C LEU A 66 8.59 -10.48 25.66
N GLY A 67 9.88 -10.23 25.92
CA GLY A 67 10.91 -11.27 26.04
C GLY A 67 11.24 -11.71 27.48
N THR A 68 10.62 -11.12 28.49
CA THR A 68 10.92 -11.40 29.91
C THR A 68 10.03 -12.51 30.50
N GLU A 69 8.99 -12.92 29.77
CA GLU A 69 8.04 -13.99 30.19
C GLU A 69 8.22 -15.31 29.41
N ALA A 70 9.39 -15.54 28.80
CA ALA A 70 9.73 -16.78 28.08
C ALA A 70 10.67 -17.68 28.90
#